data_AF-A0A953AVH8-F1
#
_entry.id   AF-A0A953AVH8-F1
#
_cell.length_a   1.000
_cell.length_b   1.000
_cell.length_c   1.000
_cell.angle_alpha   90.00
_cell.angle_beta   90.00
_cell.angle_gamma   90.00
#
_symmetry.space_group_name_H-M   'P 1'
#
loop_
_entity.id
_entity.type
_entity.pdbx_description
1 polymer ?
#
loop_
_entity_poly.entity_id
_entity_poly.type
_entity_poly.pdbx_seq_one_letter_code
_entity_poly.pdbx_strand_id
1 'polypeptide(L)' 'MPPRRFAGDRLVVATHNRGKLVEIAELLRPYVREVVGADALGLPEPEETGDSFAANAALKARAA' A
#
# COMPACT_ATOMS: atom_id res chain seq x y z
N MET A 1 -1.70 -22.06 9.76
CA MET A 1 -0.74 -21.76 8.67
C MET A 1 0.22 -20.69 9.16
N PRO A 2 1.53 -20.80 8.92
CA PRO A 2 2.43 -19.67 9.15
C PRO A 2 2.10 -18.53 8.16
N PRO A 3 2.24 -17.26 8.56
CA PRO A 3 2.04 -16.13 7.67
C PRO A 3 3.05 -16.20 6.51
N ARG A 4 2.61 -15.80 5.31
CA ARG A 4 3.48 -15.71 4.12
C ARG A 4 4.59 -14.70 4.42
N ARG A 5 5.85 -15.10 4.24
CA ARG A 5 6.97 -14.16 4.30
C ARG A 5 6.97 -13.29 3.05
N PHE A 6 7.07 -11.97 3.24
CA PHE A 6 7.34 -11.06 2.15
C PHE A 6 8.79 -11.27 1.69
N ALA A 7 8.99 -11.47 0.39
CA ALA A 7 10.31 -11.77 -0.20
C ALA A 7 10.79 -10.68 -1.17
N GLY A 8 10.00 -9.62 -1.35
CA GLY A 8 10.40 -8.48 -2.17
C GLY A 8 11.21 -7.46 -1.36
N ASP A 9 12.01 -6.66 -2.06
CA ASP A 9 12.74 -5.55 -1.44
C ASP A 9 11.90 -4.27 -1.34
N ARG A 10 10.91 -4.10 -2.24
CA ARG A 10 10.08 -2.90 -2.36
C ARG A 10 8.61 -3.23 -2.25
N LEU A 11 7.90 -2.49 -1.40
CA LEU A 11 6.44 -2.59 -1.21
C LEU A 11 5.77 -1.28 -1.63
N VAL A 12 4.79 -1.37 -2.53
CA VAL A 12 3.93 -0.24 -2.90
C VAL A 12 2.77 -0.15 -1.92
N VAL A 13 2.55 1.04 -1.36
CA VAL A 13 1.36 1.40 -0.57
C VAL A 13 0.47 2.24 -1.47
N ALA A 14 -0.71 1.72 -1.81
CA ALA A 14 -1.69 2.34 -2.71
C ALA A 14 -2.39 3.56 -2.07
N THR A 15 -1.61 4.57 -1.71
CA THR A 15 -2.07 5.86 -1.19
C THR A 15 -1.30 6.99 -1.83
N HIS A 16 -1.99 8.10 -2.11
CA HIS A 16 -1.37 9.38 -2.45
C HIS A 16 -1.19 10.28 -1.22
N ASN A 17 -1.64 9.82 -0.05
CA ASN A 17 -1.51 10.59 1.17
C ASN A 17 -0.12 10.39 1.77
N ARG A 18 0.73 11.40 1.63
CA ARG A 18 2.10 11.40 2.16
C ARG A 18 2.18 11.17 3.67
N GLY A 19 1.23 11.70 4.46
CA GLY A 19 1.20 11.49 5.91
C GLY A 19 1.00 10.01 6.26
N LYS A 20 0.00 9.37 5.63
CA LYS A 20 -0.25 7.92 5.78
C LYS A 20 0.95 7.08 5.33
N LEU A 21 1.57 7.45 4.20
CA LEU A 21 2.74 6.75 3.70
C LEU A 21 3.89 6.75 4.72
N VAL A 22 4.17 7.91 5.33
CA VAL A 22 5.21 8.03 6.36
C VAL A 22 4.88 7.09 7.53
N GLU A 23 3.70 7.20 8.12
CA GLU A 23 3.28 6.37 9.26
C GLU A 23 3.40 4.86 8.96
N ILE A 24 2.91 4.43 7.78
CA ILE A 24 2.99 3.02 7.36
C ILE A 24 4.43 2.58 7.13
N ALA A 25 5.25 3.41 6.49
CA ALA A 25 6.66 3.11 6.25
C ALA A 25 7.40 2.93 7.58
N GLU A 26 7.14 3.78 8.58
CA GLU A 26 7.76 3.66 9.91
C GLU A 26 7.42 2.33 10.58
N LEU A 27 6.16 1.89 10.51
CA LEU A 27 5.73 0.59 11.05
C LEU A 27 6.37 -0.60 10.34
N LEU A 28 6.65 -0.47 9.04
CA LEU A 28 7.17 -1.56 8.21
C LEU A 28 8.70 -1.60 8.10
N ARG A 29 9.42 -0.59 8.61
CA ARG A 29 10.90 -0.51 8.58
C ARG A 29 11.62 -1.82 8.96
N PRO A 30 11.19 -2.60 9.98
CA PRO A 30 11.88 -3.84 10.34
C PRO A 30 11.66 -5.00 9.35
N TYR A 31 10.65 -4.91 8.48
CA TYR A 31 10.15 -6.01 7.66
C TYR A 31 10.34 -5.79 6.16
N VAL A 32 10.42 -4.53 5.72
CA VAL A 32 10.48 -4.14 4.32
C VAL A 32 11.60 -3.12 4.12
N ARG A 33 12.46 -3.35 3.12
CA ARG A 33 13.60 -2.47 2.82
C ARG A 33 13.16 -1.12 2.26
N GLU A 34 12.20 -1.12 1.34
CA GLU A 34 11.70 0.09 0.69
C GLU A 34 10.17 0.10 0.65
N VAL A 35 9.57 1.22 1.09
CA VAL A 35 8.12 1.46 1.01
C VAL A 35 7.89 2.68 0.15
N VAL A 36 7.01 2.56 -0.85
CA VAL A 36 6.77 3.61 -1.85
C VAL A 36 5.28 3.88 -2.02
N GLY A 37 4.91 5.15 -2.15
CA GLY A 37 3.54 5.57 -2.40
C GLY A 37 3.14 5.44 -3.86
N ALA A 38 1.83 5.34 -4.11
CA ALA A 38 1.29 5.29 -5.47
C ALA A 38 1.53 6.60 -6.24
N ASP A 39 1.58 7.74 -5.54
CA ASP A 39 1.88 9.06 -6.10
C ASP A 39 3.29 9.13 -6.70
N ALA A 40 4.28 8.55 -6.02
CA ALA A 40 5.67 8.51 -6.48
C ALA A 40 5.84 7.66 -7.76
N LEU A 41 4.89 6.78 -8.06
CA LEU A 41 4.86 5.96 -9.26
C LEU A 41 3.94 6.52 -10.35
N GLY A 42 3.26 7.65 -10.09
CA GLY A 42 2.30 8.24 -11.03
C GLY A 42 1.07 7.36 -11.27
N LEU A 43 0.74 6.48 -10.32
CA LEU A 43 -0.43 5.61 -10.42
C LEU A 43 -1.71 6.44 -10.16
N PRO A 44 -2.81 6.21 -10.88
CA PRO A 44 -4.07 6.91 -10.61
C PRO A 44 -4.77 6.34 -9.36
N GLU A 45 -5.56 7.16 -8.68
CA GLU A 45 -6.49 6.64 -7.67
C GLU A 45 -7.69 5.98 -8.36
N PRO A 46 -7.98 4.69 -8.10
CA PRO A 46 -9.17 4.04 -8.65
C PRO A 46 -10.43 4.56 -7.96
N GLU A 47 -11.57 4.42 -8.65
CA GLU A 47 -12.87 4.73 -8.10
C GLU A 47 -13.21 3.81 -6.92
N GLU A 48 -13.65 4.41 -5.80
CA GLU A 48 -14.05 3.69 -4.59
C GLU A 48 -15.51 3.23 -4.68
N THR A 49 -15.74 2.20 -5.49
CA THR A 49 -17.07 1.62 -5.75
C THR A 49 -17.49 0.54 -4.76
N GLY A 50 -16.62 0.18 -3.81
CA GLY A 50 -16.89 -0.82 -2.79
C GLY A 50 -17.86 -0.31 -1.72
N ASP A 51 -18.63 -1.24 -1.16
CA ASP A 51 -19.61 -1.02 -0.09
C ASP A 51 -19.00 -0.95 1.32
N SER A 52 -17.68 -1.10 1.43
CA SER A 52 -16.96 -1.13 2.70
C SER A 52 -15.54 -0.61 2.58
N PHE A 53 -14.96 -0.18 3.71
CA PHE A 53 -13.56 0.26 3.75
C PHE A 53 -12.58 -0.84 3.30
N ALA A 54 -12.85 -2.09 3.66
CA ALA A 54 -12.03 -3.22 3.26
C ALA A 54 -12.12 -3.49 1.74
N ALA A 55 -13.31 -3.38 1.15
CA ALA A 55 -13.50 -3.49 -0.30
C ALA A 55 -12.73 -2.40 -1.05
N ASN A 56 -12.84 -1.15 -0.62
CA ASN A 56 -12.12 -0.03 -1.23
C ASN A 56 -10.60 -0.13 -1.07
N ALA A 57 -10.12 -0.60 0.09
CA ALA A 57 -8.69 -0.87 0.29
C ALA A 57 -8.17 -1.98 -0.64
N ALA A 58 -8.95 -3.04 -0.85
CA ALA A 58 -8.59 -4.11 -1.78
C ALA A 58 -8.61 -3.64 -3.24
N LEU A 59 -9.57 -2.80 -3.64
CA LEU A 59 -9.60 -2.18 -4.98
C LEU A 59 -8.36 -1.33 -5.21
N LYS A 60 -8.02 -0.45 -4.26
CA LYS A 60 -6.80 0.38 -4.29
C LYS A 60 -5.53 -0.47 -4.41
N ALA A 61 -5.41 -1.52 -3.60
CA ALA A 61 -4.24 -2.41 -3.63
C ALA A 61 -4.08 -3.22 -4.92
N ARG A 62 -5.16 -3.51 -5.65
CA ARG A 62 -5.11 -4.23 -6.94
C ARG A 62 -4.79 -3.33 -8.12
N ALA A 63 -5.07 -2.04 -8.01
CA ALA A 63 -4.84 -1.06 -9.07
C ALA A 63 -3.38 -0.56 -9.12
N ALA A 64 -2.59 -0.86 -8.08
CA ALA A 64 -1.18 -0.47 -7.94
C ALA A 64 -0.24 -1.65 -8.18
#